data_AF-A0A0U2YWW1-F1
#
_entry.id   AF-A0A0U2YWW1-F1
#
_cell.length_a   1.000
_cell.length_b   1.000
_cell.length_c   1.000
_cell.angle_alpha   90.00
_cell.angle_beta   90.00
_cell.angle_gamma   90.00
#
_symmetry.space_group_name_H-M   'P 1'
#
loop_
_entity.id
_entity.type
_entity.pdbx_description
1 polymer ?
#
loop_
_entity_poly.entity_id
_entity_poly.type
_entity_poly.pdbx_seq_one_letter_code
_entity_poly.pdbx_strand_id
1 'polypeptide(L)'
;PSEGEASQPEVLASVPLPFRAKELALSPDKTFAAVAMDRGKLQVFTLPDLALEKSVDNHLGVGYDISSVAISPDSRLLAYGSEGGGVHVWNRESDETITVVSPVANETRSPYRKFNTGAVCFSLDGSRLFTGRGFSQPAHDLGNIFHWTDNFFGVQWFDTDSWEELGNTSSTHGPIQDIEAKPTKVIVAAGETIFKTASSVRMQSCNTGGTSLYTLSVASPQLGIEYSLEGGPSILSLAGDS
;
A
#
# COMPACT_ATOMS: atom_id res chain seq x y z
N PRO A 1 -42.34 -23.05 -13.80
CA PRO A 1 -41.59 -21.80 -13.56
C PRO A 1 -40.36 -21.78 -14.47
N SER A 2 -40.43 -21.05 -15.58
CA SER A 2 -39.29 -20.83 -16.46
C SER A 2 -38.21 -20.08 -15.69
N GLU A 3 -37.04 -20.70 -15.53
CA GLU A 3 -35.83 -20.04 -15.04
C GLU A 3 -35.58 -18.83 -15.94
N GLY A 4 -35.58 -17.62 -15.34
CA GLY A 4 -35.33 -16.40 -16.08
C GLY A 4 -33.90 -16.42 -16.61
N GLU A 5 -33.75 -16.38 -17.94
CA GLU A 5 -32.46 -16.16 -18.57
C GLU A 5 -31.83 -14.89 -18.00
N ALA A 6 -30.61 -15.00 -17.48
CA ALA A 6 -29.85 -13.85 -17.05
C ALA A 6 -29.65 -12.92 -18.26
N SER A 7 -30.23 -11.72 -18.19
CA SER A 7 -30.03 -10.69 -19.21
C SER A 7 -28.56 -10.29 -19.28
N GLN A 8 -28.06 -10.00 -20.48
CA GLN A 8 -26.69 -9.52 -20.65
C GLN A 8 -26.44 -8.23 -19.86
N PRO A 9 -25.22 -8.01 -19.35
CA PRO A 9 -24.89 -6.77 -18.64
C PRO A 9 -25.00 -5.57 -19.59
N GLU A 10 -25.73 -4.55 -19.16
CA GLU A 10 -25.91 -3.29 -19.87
C GLU A 10 -24.90 -2.24 -19.35
N VAL A 11 -24.29 -1.48 -20.26
CA VAL A 11 -23.44 -0.34 -19.89
C VAL A 11 -24.35 0.86 -19.61
N LEU A 12 -24.50 1.21 -18.33
CA LEU A 12 -25.37 2.31 -17.90
C LEU A 12 -24.72 3.70 -18.05
N ALA A 13 -23.40 3.79 -17.87
CA ALA A 13 -22.63 5.03 -18.01
C ALA A 13 -21.16 4.73 -18.34
N SER A 14 -20.48 5.68 -18.98
CA SER A 14 -19.04 5.62 -19.23
C SER A 14 -18.44 7.02 -19.24
N VAL A 15 -17.29 7.19 -18.60
CA VAL A 15 -16.53 8.45 -18.60
C VAL A 15 -15.11 8.22 -19.12
N PRO A 16 -14.59 9.06 -20.04
CA PRO A 16 -13.21 8.97 -20.46
C PRO A 16 -12.27 9.46 -19.34
N LEU A 17 -11.24 8.67 -19.06
CA LEU A 17 -10.19 9.04 -18.12
C LEU A 17 -9.00 9.67 -18.86
N PRO A 18 -8.35 10.71 -18.29
CA PRO A 18 -7.22 11.38 -18.94
C PRO A 18 -5.95 10.52 -18.98
N PHE A 19 -5.83 9.54 -18.09
CA PHE A 19 -4.67 8.66 -17.97
C PHE A 19 -5.09 7.22 -17.69
N ARG A 20 -4.13 6.29 -17.73
CA ARG A 20 -4.37 4.88 -17.40
C ARG A 20 -4.83 4.77 -15.95
N ALA A 21 -5.92 4.06 -15.71
CA ALA A 21 -6.37 3.69 -14.38
C ALA A 21 -5.45 2.60 -13.79
N LYS A 22 -5.07 2.79 -12.53
CA LYS A 22 -4.27 1.86 -11.72
C LYS A 22 -5.14 1.07 -10.76
N GLU A 23 -6.03 1.77 -10.05
CA GLU A 23 -6.94 1.19 -9.08
C GLU A 23 -8.28 1.94 -9.07
N LEU A 24 -9.35 1.24 -8.71
CA LEU A 24 -10.71 1.75 -8.56
C LEU A 24 -11.24 1.34 -7.19
N ALA A 25 -11.82 2.28 -6.45
CA ALA A 25 -12.55 2.02 -5.22
C ALA A 25 -14.00 2.48 -5.36
N LEU A 26 -14.94 1.61 -4.97
CA LEU A 26 -16.37 1.94 -4.85
C LEU A 26 -16.68 2.24 -3.39
N SER A 27 -17.44 3.32 -3.12
CA SER A 27 -17.84 3.64 -1.76
C SER A 27 -18.80 2.58 -1.19
N PRO A 28 -18.69 2.22 0.10
CA PRO A 28 -19.62 1.29 0.74
C PRO A 28 -21.10 1.69 0.64
N ASP A 29 -21.40 2.99 0.69
CA ASP A 29 -22.74 3.54 0.51
C ASP A 29 -23.21 3.58 -0.97
N LYS A 30 -22.32 3.23 -1.91
CA LYS A 30 -22.53 3.20 -3.37
C LYS A 30 -22.89 4.55 -3.98
N THR A 31 -22.53 5.66 -3.32
CA THR A 31 -22.81 7.00 -3.82
C THR A 31 -21.66 7.60 -4.63
N PHE A 32 -20.44 7.07 -4.52
CA PHE A 32 -19.30 7.54 -5.30
C PHE A 32 -18.27 6.44 -5.59
N ALA A 33 -17.38 6.72 -6.53
CA ALA A 33 -16.21 5.91 -6.82
C ALA A 33 -14.97 6.79 -7.01
N ALA A 34 -13.81 6.26 -6.65
CA ALA A 34 -12.53 6.92 -6.82
C ALA A 34 -11.63 6.12 -7.76
N VAL A 35 -10.97 6.81 -8.70
CA VAL A 35 -10.08 6.21 -9.70
C VAL A 35 -8.68 6.80 -9.55
N ALA A 36 -7.75 5.95 -9.12
CA ALA A 36 -6.32 6.24 -9.11
C ALA A 36 -5.73 6.04 -10.51
N MET A 37 -4.86 6.95 -10.93
CA MET A 37 -4.29 6.92 -12.28
C MET A 37 -2.79 7.26 -12.30
N ASP A 38 -2.18 7.03 -13.46
CA ASP A 38 -0.83 7.48 -13.77
C ASP A 38 -0.66 9.00 -13.59
N ARG A 39 0.59 9.43 -13.41
CA ARG A 39 0.99 10.85 -13.29
C ARG A 39 0.34 11.58 -12.12
N GLY A 40 0.06 10.85 -11.05
CA GLY A 40 -0.43 11.45 -9.81
C GLY A 40 -1.87 11.94 -9.88
N LYS A 41 -2.67 11.44 -10.83
CA LYS A 41 -4.04 11.90 -11.03
C LYS A 41 -5.02 11.01 -10.27
N LEU A 42 -5.95 11.63 -9.56
CA LEU A 42 -7.09 10.98 -8.92
C LEU A 42 -8.37 11.70 -9.35
N GLN A 43 -9.39 10.92 -9.69
CA GLN A 43 -10.73 11.44 -9.95
C GLN A 43 -11.75 10.71 -9.10
N VAL A 44 -12.66 11.48 -8.51
CA VAL A 44 -13.79 10.99 -7.73
C VAL A 44 -15.06 11.34 -8.49
N PHE A 45 -15.94 10.36 -8.65
CA PHE A 45 -17.19 10.49 -9.39
C PHE A 45 -18.38 10.14 -8.51
N THR A 46 -19.46 10.92 -8.60
CA THR A 46 -20.75 10.51 -8.04
C THR A 46 -21.36 9.41 -8.88
N LEU A 47 -22.14 8.56 -8.23
CA LEU A 47 -22.88 7.46 -8.86
C LEU A 47 -24.38 7.74 -8.86
N PRO A 48 -25.13 7.17 -9.81
CA PRO A 48 -24.68 6.27 -10.88
C PRO A 48 -24.22 6.98 -12.17
N ASP A 49 -24.35 8.30 -12.25
CA ASP A 49 -24.17 9.09 -13.48
C ASP A 49 -22.70 9.34 -13.86
N LEU A 50 -21.75 8.99 -13.00
CA LEU A 50 -20.32 9.24 -13.15
C LEU A 50 -20.01 10.74 -13.31
N ALA A 51 -20.77 11.62 -12.65
CA ALA A 51 -20.45 13.04 -12.63
C ALA A 51 -19.18 13.29 -11.82
N LEU A 52 -18.24 14.08 -12.37
CA LEU A 52 -16.97 14.36 -11.71
C LEU A 52 -17.18 15.26 -10.49
N GLU A 53 -16.90 14.73 -9.31
CA GLU A 53 -17.03 15.43 -8.02
C GLU A 53 -15.71 16.14 -7.66
N LYS A 54 -14.61 15.39 -7.72
CA LYS A 54 -13.28 15.90 -7.36
C LYS A 54 -12.23 15.42 -8.33
N SER A 55 -11.29 16.30 -8.65
CA SER A 55 -10.06 15.91 -9.33
C SER A 55 -8.87 16.44 -8.56
N VAL A 56 -7.98 15.53 -8.19
CA VAL A 56 -6.74 15.85 -7.49
C VAL A 56 -5.59 15.66 -8.46
N ASP A 57 -4.72 16.67 -8.52
CA ASP A 57 -3.40 16.59 -9.12
C ASP A 57 -2.39 16.53 -7.98
N ASN A 58 -1.64 15.44 -7.85
CA ASN A 58 -0.59 15.39 -6.84
C ASN A 58 0.47 16.47 -7.14
N HIS A 59 0.46 17.55 -6.36
CA HIS A 59 1.15 18.81 -6.62
C HIS A 59 2.69 18.77 -6.47
N LEU A 60 3.30 17.60 -6.31
CA LEU A 60 4.75 17.49 -6.10
C LEU A 60 5.58 17.79 -7.37
N GLY A 61 4.97 18.01 -8.53
CA GLY A 61 5.67 18.30 -9.80
C GLY A 61 6.48 17.12 -10.35
N VAL A 62 6.61 16.05 -9.57
CA VAL A 62 7.16 14.75 -9.93
C VAL A 62 5.97 13.82 -10.12
N GLY A 63 5.71 13.40 -11.36
CA GLY A 63 4.54 12.61 -11.75
C GLY A 63 4.57 11.16 -11.26
N TYR A 64 4.72 10.95 -9.95
CA TYR A 64 4.53 9.65 -9.32
C TYR A 64 3.07 9.25 -9.40
N ASP A 65 2.83 8.02 -9.85
CA ASP A 65 1.48 7.47 -10.00
C ASP A 65 0.78 7.40 -8.64
N ILE A 66 -0.53 7.63 -8.62
CA ILE A 66 -1.34 7.18 -7.49
C ILE A 66 -1.56 5.69 -7.71
N SER A 67 -0.91 4.89 -6.88
CA SER A 67 -0.89 3.43 -7.01
C SER A 67 -2.02 2.78 -6.24
N SER A 68 -2.53 3.43 -5.18
CA SER A 68 -3.58 2.86 -4.36
C SER A 68 -4.59 3.86 -3.81
N VAL A 69 -5.85 3.43 -3.70
CA VAL A 69 -6.99 4.16 -3.15
C VAL A 69 -7.84 3.26 -2.24
N ALA A 70 -8.31 3.81 -1.12
CA ALA A 70 -9.26 3.14 -0.23
C ALA A 70 -10.30 4.13 0.32
N ILE A 71 -11.55 3.70 0.38
CA ILE A 71 -12.66 4.47 0.96
C ILE A 71 -12.97 3.89 2.34
N SER A 72 -13.17 4.75 3.33
CA SER A 72 -13.52 4.32 4.70
C SER A 72 -14.88 3.61 4.74
N PRO A 73 -15.12 2.72 5.72
CA PRO A 73 -16.39 2.00 5.85
C PRO A 73 -17.62 2.91 5.95
N ASP A 74 -17.46 4.10 6.53
CA ASP A 74 -18.51 5.11 6.65
C ASP A 74 -18.64 6.02 5.40
N SER A 75 -17.86 5.76 4.35
CA SER A 75 -17.85 6.51 3.08
C SER A 75 -17.48 8.00 3.19
N ARG A 76 -16.87 8.43 4.31
CA ARG A 76 -16.50 9.83 4.53
C ARG A 76 -15.07 10.17 4.13
N LEU A 77 -14.17 9.20 4.22
CA LEU A 77 -12.75 9.39 3.99
C LEU A 77 -12.33 8.63 2.73
N LEU A 78 -11.46 9.25 1.94
CA LEU A 78 -10.74 8.63 0.85
C LEU A 78 -9.25 8.74 1.12
N ALA A 79 -8.60 7.61 1.40
CA ALA A 79 -7.16 7.51 1.48
C ALA A 79 -6.58 7.20 0.09
N TYR A 80 -5.45 7.80 -0.24
CA TYR A 80 -4.72 7.49 -1.46
C TYR A 80 -3.20 7.58 -1.26
N GLY A 81 -2.50 6.60 -1.83
CA GLY A 81 -1.05 6.44 -1.76
C GLY A 81 -0.40 6.67 -3.12
N SER A 82 0.82 7.22 -3.10
CA SER A 82 1.62 7.45 -4.32
C SER A 82 2.92 6.63 -4.31
N GLU A 83 3.46 6.37 -5.50
CA GLU A 83 4.80 5.77 -5.66
C GLU A 83 5.95 6.68 -5.16
N GLY A 84 5.64 7.91 -4.76
CA GLY A 84 6.57 8.83 -4.09
C GLY A 84 6.60 8.66 -2.57
N GLY A 85 5.84 7.70 -2.02
CA GLY A 85 5.74 7.41 -0.59
C GLY A 85 4.77 8.32 0.18
N GLY A 86 4.14 9.29 -0.49
CA GLY A 86 3.14 10.15 0.13
C GLY A 86 1.81 9.42 0.28
N VAL A 87 1.20 9.53 1.46
CA VAL A 87 -0.17 9.08 1.75
C VAL A 87 -1.00 10.26 2.21
N HIS A 88 -2.13 10.43 1.54
CA HIS A 88 -3.05 11.52 1.78
C HIS A 88 -4.44 10.97 2.11
N VAL A 89 -5.20 11.74 2.86
CA VAL A 89 -6.60 11.44 3.14
C VAL A 89 -7.43 12.67 2.84
N TRP A 90 -8.48 12.48 2.04
CA TRP A 90 -9.50 13.48 1.79
C TRP A 90 -10.75 13.16 2.61
N ASN A 91 -11.19 14.14 3.39
CA ASN A 91 -12.49 14.13 4.04
C ASN A 91 -13.51 14.77 3.09
N ARG A 92 -14.50 13.99 2.68
CA ARG A 92 -15.52 14.40 1.72
C ARG A 92 -16.52 15.40 2.30
N GLU A 93 -16.82 15.33 3.59
CA GLU A 93 -17.78 16.23 4.24
C GLU A 93 -17.21 17.64 4.45
N SER A 94 -15.95 17.74 4.89
CA SER A 94 -15.29 19.03 5.10
C SER A 94 -14.58 19.58 3.85
N ASP A 95 -14.43 18.74 2.82
CA ASP A 95 -13.60 18.96 1.64
C ASP A 95 -12.10 19.20 1.94
N GLU A 96 -11.64 18.79 3.13
CA GLU A 96 -10.24 18.97 3.54
C GLU A 96 -9.40 17.77 3.13
N THR A 97 -8.15 18.03 2.73
CA THR A 97 -7.15 17.01 2.46
C THR A 97 -5.98 17.18 3.39
N ILE A 98 -5.61 16.11 4.07
CA ILE A 98 -4.43 16.06 4.93
C ILE A 98 -3.40 15.11 4.36
N THR A 99 -2.15 15.34 4.73
CA THR A 99 -1.04 14.43 4.42
C THR A 99 -0.72 13.65 5.68
N VAL A 100 -1.00 12.35 5.68
CA VAL A 100 -0.76 11.45 6.81
C VAL A 100 0.68 10.96 6.81
N VAL A 101 1.19 10.60 5.63
CA VAL A 101 2.60 10.28 5.42
C VAL A 101 3.14 11.29 4.44
N SER A 102 4.09 12.12 4.91
CA SER A 102 4.74 13.08 4.05
C SER A 102 5.55 12.36 2.98
N PRO A 103 5.41 12.72 1.70
CA PRO A 103 6.36 12.28 0.69
C PRO A 103 7.75 12.72 1.13
N VAL A 104 8.77 11.89 0.92
CA VAL A 104 10.14 12.28 1.25
C VAL A 104 10.58 13.39 0.29
N ALA A 105 10.33 14.63 0.70
CA ALA A 105 10.81 15.83 0.04
C ALA A 105 12.32 15.93 0.30
N ASN A 106 13.09 15.99 -0.80
CA ASN A 106 14.54 16.10 -0.83
C ASN A 106 15.31 14.82 -0.51
N GLU A 107 15.76 14.15 -1.56
CA GLU A 107 17.17 13.80 -1.74
C GLU A 107 17.33 13.14 -3.12
N THR A 108 17.65 13.98 -4.12
CA THR A 108 18.18 13.60 -5.43
C THR A 108 17.23 12.75 -6.29
N ARG A 109 17.03 13.16 -7.55
CA ARG A 109 16.40 12.33 -8.61
C ARG A 109 17.27 11.09 -8.86
N SER A 110 17.31 10.14 -7.94
CA SER A 110 17.79 8.81 -8.26
C SER A 110 16.64 8.11 -8.97
N PRO A 111 16.76 7.79 -10.27
CA PRO A 111 15.76 6.99 -10.97
C PRO A 111 15.61 5.58 -10.37
N TYR A 112 16.42 5.25 -9.36
CA TYR A 112 16.45 3.97 -8.66
C TYR A 112 15.87 4.03 -7.23
N ARG A 113 15.48 5.20 -6.70
CA ARG A 113 14.74 5.30 -5.42
C ARG A 113 13.23 5.13 -5.72
N LYS A 114 12.68 3.94 -5.42
CA LYS A 114 11.23 3.69 -5.46
C LYS A 114 10.69 3.65 -4.03
N PHE A 115 9.96 4.68 -3.63
CA PHE A 115 9.26 4.72 -2.34
C PHE A 115 7.83 4.23 -2.54
N ASN A 116 7.66 2.92 -2.54
CA ASN A 116 6.36 2.34 -2.88
C ASN A 116 5.43 2.33 -1.66
N THR A 117 4.44 3.24 -1.63
CA THR A 117 3.19 2.95 -0.92
C THR A 117 2.36 2.04 -1.81
N GLY A 118 2.62 0.74 -1.71
CA GLY A 118 2.02 -0.24 -2.60
C GLY A 118 0.53 -0.50 -2.36
N ALA A 119 0.03 -0.19 -1.17
CA ALA A 119 -1.38 -0.35 -0.82
C ALA A 119 -1.76 0.49 0.40
N VAL A 120 -3.03 0.89 0.46
CA VAL A 120 -3.66 1.50 1.63
C VAL A 120 -4.98 0.80 1.93
N CYS A 121 -5.35 0.65 3.20
CA CYS A 121 -6.68 0.16 3.56
C CYS A 121 -7.15 0.69 4.93
N PHE A 122 -8.45 0.93 5.07
CA PHE A 122 -9.05 1.19 6.37
C PHE A 122 -9.35 -0.12 7.12
N SER A 123 -9.33 -0.09 8.44
CA SER A 123 -9.95 -1.14 9.25
C SER A 123 -11.47 -1.17 9.02
N LEU A 124 -12.09 -2.32 9.24
CA LEU A 124 -13.54 -2.48 9.02
C LEU A 124 -14.42 -1.65 9.97
N ASP A 125 -13.89 -1.33 11.16
CA ASP A 125 -14.52 -0.41 12.11
C ASP A 125 -14.21 1.06 11.80
N GLY A 126 -13.36 1.33 10.80
CA GLY A 126 -12.95 2.67 10.38
C GLY A 126 -11.97 3.36 11.32
N SER A 127 -11.55 2.75 12.43
CA SER A 127 -10.68 3.39 13.44
C SER A 127 -9.22 3.52 13.05
N ARG A 128 -8.79 2.84 11.98
CA ARG A 128 -7.38 2.78 11.56
C ARG A 128 -7.21 2.86 10.06
N LEU A 129 -6.11 3.49 9.65
CA LEU A 129 -5.59 3.42 8.29
C LEU A 129 -4.28 2.63 8.28
N PHE A 130 -4.20 1.57 7.47
CA PHE A 130 -2.98 0.83 7.19
C PHE A 130 -2.37 1.28 5.87
N THR A 131 -1.05 1.41 5.83
CA THR A 131 -0.31 1.88 4.65
C THR A 131 0.93 1.01 4.43
N GLY A 132 1.22 0.71 3.17
CA GLY A 132 2.49 0.10 2.78
C GLY A 132 3.64 1.09 2.98
N ARG A 133 4.70 0.64 3.63
CA ARG A 133 5.95 1.37 3.85
C ARG A 133 7.05 0.71 3.01
N GLY A 134 7.83 1.50 2.30
CA GLY A 134 8.98 1.01 1.54
C GLY A 134 10.06 2.07 1.39
N PHE A 135 11.26 1.83 1.93
CA PHE A 135 12.43 2.68 1.71
C PHE A 135 13.63 1.83 1.30
N SER A 136 14.25 2.19 0.17
CA SER A 136 15.55 1.64 -0.24
C SER A 136 16.67 2.52 0.31
N GLN A 137 17.56 1.98 1.14
CA GLN A 137 18.80 2.67 1.48
C GLN A 137 19.72 2.78 0.26
N PRO A 138 20.56 3.84 0.15
CA PRO A 138 21.54 3.92 -0.92
C PRO A 138 22.53 2.75 -0.84
N ALA A 139 22.85 2.16 -1.99
CA ALA A 139 23.96 1.24 -2.10
C ALA A 139 25.27 1.95 -1.71
N HIS A 140 26.05 1.35 -0.80
CA HIS A 140 27.43 1.79 -0.60
C HIS A 140 28.25 1.42 -1.84
N ASP A 141 28.93 2.40 -2.46
CA ASP A 141 29.89 2.14 -3.53
C ASP A 141 31.15 1.51 -2.93
N LEU A 142 31.22 0.18 -3.01
CA LEU A 142 32.42 -0.61 -2.70
C LEU A 142 33.18 -0.96 -3.99
N GLY A 143 33.36 0.00 -4.89
CA GLY A 143 34.22 -0.14 -6.07
C GLY A 143 33.57 -0.92 -7.21
N ASN A 144 32.53 -0.35 -7.82
CA ASN A 144 31.80 -0.89 -8.98
C ASN A 144 30.91 -2.11 -8.69
N ILE A 145 30.61 -2.40 -7.43
CA ILE A 145 29.57 -3.38 -7.06
C ILE A 145 28.52 -2.66 -6.23
N PHE A 146 27.36 -2.41 -6.82
CA PHE A 146 26.20 -1.90 -6.09
C PHE A 146 25.64 -3.02 -5.21
N HIS A 147 25.97 -3.00 -3.92
CA HIS A 147 25.24 -3.79 -2.92
C HIS A 147 24.07 -2.94 -2.41
N TRP A 148 22.84 -3.32 -2.76
CA TRP A 148 21.65 -2.80 -2.10
C TRP A 148 21.59 -3.44 -0.72
N THR A 149 22.05 -2.72 0.31
CA THR A 149 22.33 -3.38 1.59
C THR A 149 21.10 -3.63 2.44
N ASP A 150 20.04 -2.81 2.39
CA ASP A 150 18.78 -3.12 3.09
C ASP A 150 17.57 -2.43 2.44
N ASN A 151 16.65 -3.21 1.87
CA ASN A 151 15.32 -2.73 1.53
C ASN A 151 14.40 -2.94 2.74
N PHE A 152 13.91 -1.84 3.32
CA PHE A 152 12.95 -1.90 4.42
C PHE A 152 11.54 -1.76 3.86
N PHE A 153 10.80 -2.86 3.82
CA PHE A 153 9.37 -2.85 3.54
C PHE A 153 8.59 -3.13 4.81
N GLY A 154 7.37 -2.62 4.95
CA GLY A 154 6.61 -2.78 6.17
C GLY A 154 5.19 -2.29 6.02
N VAL A 155 4.43 -2.38 7.08
CA VAL A 155 3.13 -1.71 7.20
C VAL A 155 3.23 -0.70 8.33
N GLN A 156 2.74 0.50 8.08
CA GLN A 156 2.48 1.53 9.09
C GLN A 156 0.98 1.65 9.29
N TRP A 157 0.54 1.94 10.51
CA TRP A 157 -0.86 2.22 10.77
C TRP A 157 -1.09 3.43 11.66
N PHE A 158 -2.18 4.13 11.38
CA PHE A 158 -2.53 5.43 11.95
C PHE A 158 -3.92 5.38 12.57
N ASP A 159 -4.13 6.16 13.62
CA ASP A 159 -5.46 6.47 14.13
C ASP A 159 -6.19 7.40 13.15
N THR A 160 -7.47 7.15 12.86
CA THR A 160 -8.21 7.95 11.87
C THR A 160 -8.80 9.25 12.41
N ASP A 161 -8.86 9.40 13.73
CA ASP A 161 -9.36 10.63 14.36
C ASP A 161 -8.21 11.63 14.56
N SER A 162 -7.04 11.15 15.03
CA SER A 162 -5.88 11.99 15.33
C SER A 162 -4.82 12.00 14.22
N TRP A 163 -4.80 11.00 13.32
CA TRP A 163 -3.76 10.77 12.33
C TRP A 163 -2.36 10.51 12.91
N GLU A 164 -2.27 10.17 14.20
CA GLU A 164 -1.02 9.76 14.84
C GLU A 164 -0.63 8.34 14.43
N GLU A 165 0.68 8.10 14.21
CA GLU A 165 1.21 6.76 13.95
C GLU A 165 1.10 5.91 15.22
N LEU A 166 0.30 4.85 15.15
CA LEU A 166 0.09 3.91 16.26
C LEU A 166 1.14 2.79 16.26
N GLY A 167 1.78 2.53 15.11
CA GLY A 167 2.88 1.57 15.03
C GLY A 167 3.24 1.17 13.61
N ASN A 168 4.28 0.33 13.53
CA ASN A 168 4.77 -0.21 12.28
C ASN A 168 5.40 -1.60 12.44
N THR A 169 5.63 -2.28 11.31
CA THR A 169 6.40 -3.53 11.25
C THR A 169 7.80 -3.34 10.68
N SER A 170 8.74 -4.13 11.19
CA SER A 170 10.11 -4.23 10.68
C SER A 170 10.21 -5.32 9.60
N SER A 171 10.40 -4.93 8.34
CA SER A 171 10.70 -5.79 7.17
C SER A 171 9.63 -6.84 6.83
N THR A 172 8.82 -6.54 5.83
CA THR A 172 8.19 -7.55 4.98
C THR A 172 9.21 -7.96 3.91
N HIS A 173 9.28 -9.24 3.56
CA HIS A 173 10.30 -9.78 2.65
C HIS A 173 10.04 -9.36 1.18
N GLY A 174 9.95 -8.06 0.90
CA GLY A 174 9.65 -7.49 -0.40
C GLY A 174 8.60 -6.37 -0.34
N PRO A 175 8.44 -5.59 -1.42
CA PRO A 175 7.47 -4.51 -1.49
C PRO A 175 6.05 -5.01 -1.27
N ILE A 176 5.30 -4.27 -0.46
CA ILE A 176 3.86 -4.48 -0.27
C ILE A 176 3.17 -4.27 -1.61
N GLN A 177 2.34 -5.22 -2.01
CA GLN A 177 1.53 -5.15 -3.22
C GLN A 177 0.06 -4.94 -2.88
N ASP A 178 -0.39 -5.45 -1.73
CA ASP A 178 -1.78 -5.35 -1.31
C ASP A 178 -1.88 -5.41 0.23
N ILE A 179 -2.90 -4.77 0.79
CA ILE A 179 -3.26 -4.84 2.21
C ILE A 179 -4.78 -4.91 2.31
N GLU A 180 -5.27 -5.91 3.03
CA GLU A 180 -6.69 -6.11 3.26
C GLU A 180 -7.00 -6.24 4.76
N ALA A 181 -7.89 -5.40 5.27
CA ALA A 181 -8.41 -5.52 6.63
C ALA A 181 -9.55 -6.56 6.71
N LYS A 182 -9.48 -7.41 7.73
CA LYS A 182 -10.48 -8.40 8.16
C LYS A 182 -10.87 -8.11 9.61
N PRO A 183 -11.99 -8.69 10.13
CA PRO A 183 -12.53 -8.31 11.44
C PRO A 183 -11.55 -8.39 12.62
N THR A 184 -10.62 -9.34 12.60
CA THR A 184 -9.61 -9.52 13.67
C THR A 184 -8.20 -9.56 13.12
N LYS A 185 -8.04 -9.35 11.81
CA LYS A 185 -6.78 -9.58 11.11
C LYS A 185 -6.55 -8.54 10.03
N VAL A 186 -5.30 -8.24 9.71
CA VAL A 186 -4.97 -7.50 8.48
C VAL A 186 -4.08 -8.40 7.67
N ILE A 187 -4.43 -8.68 6.43
CA ILE A 187 -3.65 -9.53 5.53
C ILE A 187 -2.84 -8.60 4.64
N VAL A 188 -1.55 -8.88 4.50
CA VAL A 188 -0.62 -8.08 3.70
C VAL A 188 -0.02 -8.99 2.65
N ALA A 189 -0.18 -8.68 1.37
CA ALA A 189 0.55 -9.37 0.31
C ALA A 189 1.82 -8.59 0.00
N ALA A 190 2.97 -9.25 0.12
CA ALA A 190 4.28 -8.72 -0.22
C ALA A 190 4.98 -9.64 -1.21
N GLY A 191 5.84 -9.12 -2.08
CA GLY A 191 6.54 -9.99 -3.01
C GLY A 191 7.66 -9.31 -3.76
N GLU A 192 8.77 -10.03 -3.90
CA GLU A 192 9.91 -9.61 -4.70
C GLU A 192 9.81 -10.16 -6.14
N THR A 193 10.06 -9.32 -7.14
CA THR A 193 10.24 -9.75 -8.54
C THR A 193 11.69 -9.53 -8.95
N ILE A 194 12.63 -10.06 -8.18
CA ILE A 194 14.03 -10.03 -8.57
C ILE A 194 14.56 -11.46 -8.41
N PHE A 195 14.87 -12.06 -9.56
CA PHE A 195 15.40 -13.42 -9.78
C PHE A 195 14.38 -14.58 -9.85
N LYS A 196 14.26 -15.12 -11.08
CA LYS A 196 13.51 -16.32 -11.43
C LYS A 196 14.17 -17.56 -10.83
N THR A 197 13.80 -18.00 -9.62
CA THR A 197 13.89 -19.43 -9.22
C THR A 197 13.34 -19.66 -7.82
N ALA A 198 12.38 -20.60 -7.73
CA ALA A 198 11.69 -21.17 -6.56
C ALA A 198 10.97 -20.18 -5.63
N SER A 199 9.64 -20.36 -5.53
CA SER A 199 8.71 -19.45 -4.86
C SER A 199 8.11 -20.12 -3.62
N SER A 200 8.46 -19.66 -2.41
CA SER A 200 7.75 -20.06 -1.19
C SER A 200 6.79 -18.96 -0.77
N VAL A 201 5.54 -19.30 -0.47
CA VAL A 201 4.57 -18.37 0.11
C VAL A 201 4.68 -18.47 1.63
N ARG A 202 5.07 -17.38 2.31
CA ARG A 202 5.22 -17.31 3.77
C ARG A 202 4.10 -16.50 4.36
N MET A 203 3.49 -16.94 5.46
CA MET A 203 2.53 -16.15 6.23
C MET A 203 3.14 -15.81 7.60
N GLN A 204 3.22 -14.53 7.98
CA GLN A 204 3.81 -14.08 9.25
C GLN A 204 2.85 -13.21 10.03
N SER A 205 2.60 -13.51 11.31
CA SER A 205 1.67 -12.72 12.12
C SER A 205 2.34 -11.70 13.06
N CYS A 206 1.71 -10.55 13.27
CA CYS A 206 2.09 -9.56 14.29
C CYS A 206 0.82 -9.00 14.97
N ASN A 207 0.86 -8.67 16.26
CA ASN A 207 -0.29 -8.07 16.95
C ASN A 207 -0.19 -6.53 16.89
N THR A 208 -1.26 -5.88 16.46
CA THR A 208 -1.34 -4.42 16.28
C THR A 208 -2.24 -3.77 17.34
N GLY A 209 -2.45 -4.42 18.50
CA GLY A 209 -3.32 -3.89 19.55
C GLY A 209 -4.77 -4.32 19.36
N GLY A 210 -5.01 -5.63 19.44
CA GLY A 210 -6.34 -6.27 19.31
C GLY A 210 -6.59 -6.93 17.95
N THR A 211 -5.83 -6.50 16.93
CA THR A 211 -5.92 -6.99 15.55
C THR A 211 -4.60 -7.64 15.14
N SER A 212 -4.63 -8.82 14.53
CA SER A 212 -3.42 -9.52 14.09
C SER A 212 -3.10 -9.25 12.62
N LEU A 213 -2.00 -8.59 12.31
CA LEU A 213 -1.44 -8.52 10.97
C LEU A 213 -0.95 -9.91 10.55
N TYR A 214 -1.12 -10.29 9.28
CA TYR A 214 -0.63 -11.51 8.65
C TYR A 214 0.00 -11.11 7.31
N THR A 215 1.31 -11.24 7.17
CA THR A 215 2.02 -10.95 5.92
C THR A 215 2.20 -12.22 5.13
N LEU A 216 1.60 -12.29 3.95
CA LEU A 216 1.85 -13.26 2.91
C LEU A 216 3.00 -12.76 2.01
N SER A 217 4.17 -13.39 2.03
CA SER A 217 5.29 -13.04 1.15
C SER A 217 5.71 -14.17 0.22
N VAL A 218 6.17 -13.84 -0.99
CA VAL A 218 6.83 -14.82 -1.88
C VAL A 218 8.34 -14.68 -1.72
N ALA A 219 9.02 -15.71 -1.20
CA ALA A 219 10.47 -15.71 -0.96
C ALA A 219 11.22 -16.75 -1.80
N SER A 220 12.41 -16.38 -2.29
CA SER A 220 13.37 -17.24 -3.01
C SER A 220 14.36 -17.90 -2.03
N PRO A 221 14.51 -19.24 -2.02
CA PRO A 221 15.34 -19.95 -1.05
C PRO A 221 16.83 -20.07 -1.45
N GLN A 222 17.44 -19.05 -2.07
CA GLN A 222 18.86 -19.12 -2.46
C GLN A 222 19.68 -17.93 -1.97
N LEU A 223 19.88 -17.87 -0.66
CA LEU A 223 21.07 -17.43 0.06
C LEU A 223 20.93 -18.15 1.41
N GLY A 224 21.87 -19.00 1.81
CA GLY A 224 21.77 -19.90 2.97
C GLY A 224 21.70 -19.20 4.34
N ILE A 225 20.76 -18.27 4.52
CA ILE A 225 20.49 -17.53 5.74
C ILE A 225 19.16 -18.08 6.27
N GLU A 226 19.26 -19.06 7.17
CA GLU A 226 18.13 -19.46 8.01
C GLU A 226 17.85 -18.33 9.01
N TYR A 227 16.76 -17.59 8.82
CA TYR A 227 16.24 -16.72 9.87
C TYR A 227 15.42 -17.58 10.84
N SER A 228 16.01 -17.93 11.97
CA SER A 228 15.28 -18.52 13.09
C SER A 228 14.46 -17.42 13.77
N LEU A 229 13.14 -17.61 13.81
CA LEU A 229 12.21 -16.77 14.57
C LEU A 229 12.20 -17.26 16.02
N GLU A 230 13.12 -16.77 16.86
CA GLU A 230 12.95 -16.80 18.30
C GLU A 230 13.19 -15.42 18.89
N GLY A 231 12.23 -14.97 19.71
CA GLY A 231 12.24 -13.66 20.33
C GLY A 231 13.19 -13.57 21.52
N GLY A 232 13.77 -12.38 21.71
CA GLY A 232 14.46 -12.00 22.94
C GLY A 232 15.95 -12.32 22.97
N PRO A 233 16.74 -11.57 23.76
CA PRO A 233 18.13 -11.25 23.44
C PRO A 233 19.04 -12.42 23.78
N SER A 234 19.85 -12.86 22.82
CA SER A 234 21.01 -13.71 23.10
C SER A 234 22.11 -13.44 22.09
N ILE A 235 23.19 -12.86 22.62
CA ILE A 235 24.54 -12.87 22.05
C ILE A 235 24.94 -14.34 21.85
N LEU A 236 25.48 -14.69 20.67
CA LEU A 236 26.39 -15.83 20.44
C LEU A 236 27.10 -15.54 19.10
N SER A 237 28.26 -14.89 19.14
CA SER A 237 29.62 -15.46 19.17
C SER A 237 29.99 -16.28 17.93
N LEU A 238 30.88 -15.70 17.12
CA LEU A 238 31.64 -16.37 16.07
C LEU A 238 32.57 -17.45 16.68
N ALA A 239 32.47 -18.67 16.16
CA ALA A 239 33.54 -19.67 16.04
C ALA A 239 33.09 -20.61 14.90
N GLY A 240 33.82 -20.87 13.81
CA GLY A 240 35.25 -21.00 13.64
C GLY A 240 35.58 -22.49 13.53
N ASP A 241 35.86 -22.95 12.30
CA ASP A 241 36.48 -24.22 11.83
C ASP A 241 35.97 -25.55 12.43
N SER A 242 35.74 -26.65 11.72
CA SER A 242 36.22 -27.19 10.44
C SER A 242 35.31 -28.35 10.01
#